data_AF-A0A1G0A8C2-F1
#
_entry.id   AF-A0A1G0A8C2-F1
#
_cell.length_a   1.000
_cell.length_b   1.000
_cell.length_c   1.000
_cell.angle_alpha   90.00
_cell.angle_beta   90.00
_cell.angle_gamma   90.00
#
_symmetry.space_group_name_H-M   'P 1'
#
loop_
_entity.id
_entity.type
_entity.pdbx_description
1 polymer ?
#
loop_
_entity_poly.entity_id
_entity_poly.type
_entity_poly.pdbx_seq_one_letter_code
_entity_poly.pdbx_strand_id
1 'polypeptide(L)' 'MSVMLRKSRVDPSVCEHRETEALGSERNAEFLRCRSCGRIVVVQGGHLWVLNPSPGGPENQDFTF' A
#
# COMPACT_ATOMS: atom_id res chain seq x y z
N MET A 1 -19.87 -14.66 12.91
CA MET A 1 -20.14 -14.15 11.55
C MET A 1 -18.83 -14.11 10.80
N SER A 2 -18.78 -14.77 9.65
CA SER A 2 -17.56 -15.08 8.91
C SER A 2 -16.99 -13.86 8.17
N VAL A 3 -15.66 -13.79 8.16
CA VAL A 3 -14.81 -12.72 7.62
C VAL A 3 -15.13 -12.42 6.15
N MET A 4 -15.49 -11.16 5.85
CA MET A 4 -15.49 -10.68 4.47
C MET A 4 -14.04 -10.41 4.06
N LEU A 5 -13.47 -11.31 3.25
CA LEU A 5 -12.27 -11.05 2.46
C LEU A 5 -12.57 -9.91 1.48
N ARG A 6 -12.39 -8.67 1.93
CA ARG A 6 -12.33 -7.52 1.04
C ARG A 6 -11.02 -7.65 0.28
N LYS A 7 -11.07 -8.32 -0.87
CA LYS A 7 -10.06 -8.18 -1.91
C LYS A 7 -10.12 -6.73 -2.35
N SER A 8 -9.42 -5.85 -1.62
CA SER A 8 -9.13 -4.49 -2.03
C SER A 8 -8.27 -4.60 -3.27
N ARG A 9 -8.93 -4.78 -4.41
CA ARG A 9 -8.31 -4.68 -5.72
C ARG A 9 -7.83 -3.25 -5.81
N VAL A 10 -6.56 -3.02 -5.51
CA VAL A 10 -5.89 -1.80 -5.93
C VAL A 10 -6.17 -1.66 -7.41
N ASP A 11 -6.65 -0.48 -7.79
CA ASP A 11 -6.95 -0.20 -9.18
C ASP A 11 -5.70 -0.51 -10.04
N PRO A 12 -5.83 -1.31 -11.11
CA PRO A 12 -4.67 -1.70 -11.91
C PRO A 12 -3.95 -0.51 -12.54
N SER A 13 -4.60 0.66 -12.64
CA SER A 13 -3.94 1.91 -13.07
C SER A 13 -2.94 2.45 -12.03
N VAL A 14 -2.99 2.00 -10.78
CA VAL A 14 -2.09 2.40 -9.68
C VAL A 14 -0.90 1.45 -9.58
N CYS A 15 -1.16 0.16 -9.75
CA CYS A 15 -0.16 -0.89 -9.73
C CYS A 15 -0.59 -2.04 -10.63
N GLU A 16 0.29 -2.46 -11.55
CA GLU A 16 0.03 -3.60 -12.44
C GLU A 16 0.00 -4.95 -11.69
N HIS A 17 0.46 -4.97 -10.45
CA HIS A 17 0.49 -6.16 -9.61
C HIS A 17 -0.81 -6.34 -8.84
N ARG A 18 -1.40 -7.53 -8.95
CA ARG A 18 -2.64 -7.89 -8.21
C ARG A 18 -2.40 -8.26 -6.74
N GLU A 19 -1.15 -8.36 -6.33
CA GLU A 19 -0.78 -8.83 -5.00
C GLU A 19 -0.58 -7.67 -4.04
N THR A 20 -1.62 -7.37 -3.28
CA THR A 20 -1.59 -6.33 -2.25
C THR A 20 -1.80 -6.94 -0.87
N GLU A 21 -0.99 -6.49 0.09
CA GLU A 21 -1.17 -6.74 1.52
C GLU A 21 -1.85 -5.53 2.16
N ALA A 22 -2.74 -5.76 3.13
CA ALA A 22 -3.28 -4.66 3.94
C ALA A 22 -2.28 -4.34 5.06
N LEU A 23 -1.81 -3.10 5.12
CA LEU A 23 -0.96 -2.61 6.21
C LEU A 23 -1.78 -2.21 7.43
N GLY A 24 -3.02 -1.80 7.21
CA GLY A 24 -3.94 -1.40 8.27
C GLY A 24 -5.00 -0.43 7.78
N SER A 25 -5.78 0.09 8.73
CA SER A 25 -6.79 1.11 8.48
C SER A 25 -6.84 2.09 9.64
N GLU A 26 -6.98 3.38 9.36
CA GLU A 26 -7.17 4.41 10.38
C GLU A 26 -8.36 5.30 10.03
N ARG A 27 -9.35 5.37 10.93
CA ARG A 27 -10.64 6.06 10.73
C ARG A 27 -11.35 5.63 9.44
N ASN A 28 -11.13 6.35 8.36
CA ASN A 28 -11.72 6.14 7.04
C ASN A 28 -10.67 5.96 5.94
N ALA A 29 -9.41 5.75 6.33
CA ALA A 29 -8.29 5.48 5.44
C ALA A 29 -7.91 4.00 5.50
N GLU A 30 -7.77 3.37 4.34
CA GLU A 30 -7.23 2.02 4.17
C GLU A 30 -5.83 2.11 3.57
N PHE A 31 -4.88 1.42 4.20
CA PHE A 31 -3.48 1.38 3.77
C PHE A 31 -3.19 0.00 3.18
N LEU A 32 -2.78 -0.02 1.92
CA LEU A 32 -2.46 -1.22 1.16
C LEU A 32 -1.02 -1.11 0.67
N ARG A 33 -0.27 -2.20 0.67
CA ARG A 33 1.05 -2.27 0.07
C ARG A 33 1.06 -3.32 -1.03
N CYS A 34 1.64 -3.01 -2.16
CA CYS A 34 1.92 -4.00 -3.17
C CYS A 34 3.11 -4.85 -2.74
N ARG A 35 2.95 -6.18 -2.69
CA ARG A 35 4.04 -7.10 -2.31
C ARG A 35 5.14 -7.20 -3.37
N SER A 36 4.81 -6.96 -4.64
CA SER A 36 5.75 -7.12 -5.76
C SER A 36 6.65 -5.89 -5.94
N CYS A 37 6.10 -4.68 -5.84
CA CYS A 37 6.86 -3.44 -6.07
C CYS A 37 6.99 -2.53 -4.85
N GLY A 38 6.39 -2.89 -3.72
CA GLY A 38 6.48 -2.13 -2.48
C GLY A 38 5.68 -0.82 -2.44
N ARG A 39 4.97 -0.44 -3.52
CA ARG A 39 4.10 0.75 -3.55
C ARG A 39 3.05 0.70 -2.45
N ILE A 40 2.85 1.82 -1.76
CA ILE A 40 1.79 1.97 -0.76
C ILE A 40 0.64 2.77 -1.38
N VAL A 41 -0.57 2.26 -1.24
CA VAL A 41 -1.80 2.86 -1.70
C VAL A 41 -2.63 3.22 -0.48
N VAL A 42 -3.03 4.48 -0.39
CA VAL A 42 -3.93 4.97 0.65
C VAL A 42 -5.27 5.27 0.00
N VAL A 43 -6.34 4.71 0.54
CA VAL A 43 -7.71 4.97 0.07
C VAL A 43 -8.48 5.62 1.20
N GLN A 44 -8.96 6.86 1.03
CA GLN A 44 -9.73 7.58 2.04
C GLN A 44 -10.84 8.39 1.38
N GLY A 45 -12.09 8.16 1.78
CA GLY A 45 -13.23 8.97 1.31
C GLY A 45 -13.42 8.98 -0.22
N GLY A 46 -13.03 7.91 -0.93
CA GLY A 46 -13.09 7.83 -2.39
C GLY A 46 -11.89 8.45 -3.11
N HIS A 47 -10.94 9.04 -2.38
CA HIS A 47 -9.67 9.50 -2.91
C HIS A 47 -8.60 8.42 -2.77
N LEU A 48 -7.65 8.41 -3.69
CA LEU A 48 -6.55 7.45 -3.74
C LEU A 48 -5.22 8.19 -3.85
N TRP A 49 -4.28 7.85 -2.96
CA TRP A 49 -2.90 8.33 -3.00
C TRP A 49 -1.94 7.16 -3.19
N VAL A 50 -0.91 7.39 -4.00
CA VAL A 50 0.12 6.39 -4.32
C VAL A 50 1.45 6.91 -3.82
N LEU A 51 2.03 6.21 -2.86
CA LEU A 51 3.37 6.44 -2.36
C LEU A 51 4.31 5.46 -3.07
N ASN A 52 5.20 5.99 -3.90
CA ASN A 52 6.27 5.20 -4.49
C ASN A 52 7.38 5.07 -3.45
N PRO A 53 7.81 3.83 -3.08
CA PRO A 53 9.02 3.68 -2.32
C PRO A 53 10.17 4.27 -3.13
N SER A 54 11.03 5.05 -2.48
CA SER A 54 12.26 5.52 -3.10
C SER A 54 13.04 4.31 -3.64
N PRO A 55 13.72 4.42 -4.80
CA PRO A 55 14.51 3.34 -5.36
C PRO A 55 15.68 2.89 -4.47
N GLY A 56 16.00 3.66 -3.41
CA GLY A 56 16.84 3.20 -2.32
C GLY A 56 15.97 2.58 -1.22
N GLY A 57 16.00 1.26 -1.10
CA GLY A 57 15.48 0.57 0.08
C GLY A 57 16.18 1.05 1.37
N PRO A 58 15.75 0.59 2.55
CA PRO A 58 16.34 0.99 3.84
C PRO A 58 17.84 0.65 3.98
N GLU A 59 18.43 -0.05 3.02
CA GLU A 59 19.86 -0.37 2.95
C GLU A 59 20.79 0.83 2.69
N ASN A 60 20.26 2.01 2.32
CA ASN A 60 21.04 3.25 2.15
C ASN A 60 20.66 4.35 3.15
N GLN A 61 20.12 3.98 4.32
CA GLN A 61 20.00 4.93 5.43
C GLN A 61 21.22 4.74 6.34
N ASP A 62 22.32 5.40 5.97
CA ASP A 62 23.49 5.53 6.83
C ASP A 62 23.09 6.41 8.04
N PHE A 63 22.61 5.76 9.10
CA PHE A 63 22.38 6.40 10.39
C PHE A 63 23.71 6.50 11.16
N THR A 64 24.68 7.22 10.59
CA THR A 64 25.84 7.65 11.36
C THR A 64 25.44 8.89 12.16
N PHE A 65 25.39 8.75 13.49
CA PHE A 65 25.21 9.85 14.46
C PHE A 65 26.54 10.55 14.74
#